data_AF-A0A519HXG7-F1
#
_entry.id   AF-A0A519HXG7-F1
#
_cell.length_a   1.000
_cell.length_b   1.000
_cell.length_c   1.000
_cell.angle_alpha   90.00
_cell.angle_beta   90.00
_cell.angle_gamma   90.00
#
_symmetry.space_group_name_H-M   'P 1'
#
loop_
_entity.id
_entity.type
_entity.pdbx_description
1 polymer ?
#
loop_
_entity_poly.entity_id
_entity_poly.type
_entity_poly.pdbx_seq_one_letter_code
_entity_poly.pdbx_strand_id
1 'polypeptide(L)'
;MTFVDPARMPAIGLGRKLNPAMDMNKSAFEGEDLALYDLFVHHLRTGRSVIDGITFTGCRVEGPAVMLVLDGTTFDATNFGESKGDMGNIVLRPVGNMAIGAIPVRNCTFLGCEFYALGFTGNEAILSQILAIPTSA
;
A
#
# COMPACT_ATOMS: atom_id res chain seq x y z
N MET A 1 11.30 -14.27 12.18
CA MET A 1 10.91 -12.88 11.84
C MET A 1 12.02 -11.96 12.31
N THR A 2 12.74 -11.37 11.36
CA THR A 2 13.74 -10.32 11.65
C THR A 2 13.04 -8.98 11.61
N PHE A 3 12.83 -8.38 12.79
CA PHE A 3 12.33 -7.01 12.91
C PHE A 3 13.45 -6.05 12.51
N VAL A 4 13.16 -5.17 11.56
CA VAL A 4 14.06 -4.06 11.20
C VAL A 4 13.74 -2.91 12.15
N ASP A 5 14.79 -2.39 12.81
CA ASP A 5 14.73 -1.28 13.75
C ASP A 5 14.23 0.02 13.06
N PRO A 6 13.10 0.60 13.49
CA PRO A 6 12.56 1.84 12.92
C PRO A 6 13.50 3.04 13.07
N ALA A 7 14.37 3.06 14.08
CA ALA A 7 15.35 4.14 14.27
C ALA A 7 16.48 4.12 13.23
N ARG A 8 16.58 3.06 12.42
CA ARG A 8 17.50 2.95 11.28
C ARG A 8 16.82 3.24 9.95
N MET A 9 15.53 3.57 9.95
CA MET A 9 14.82 4.00 8.75
C MET A 9 15.01 5.52 8.60
N PRO A 10 15.42 6.02 7.42
CA PRO A 10 15.49 7.46 7.21
C PRO A 10 14.10 8.08 7.36
N ALA A 11 14.07 9.34 7.81
CA ALA A 11 12.86 10.12 8.04
C ALA A 11 11.95 10.28 6.81
N ILE A 12 12.40 9.84 5.62
CA ILE A 12 11.65 9.79 4.38
C ILE A 12 12.17 8.61 3.52
N GLY A 13 11.42 7.52 3.45
CA GLY A 13 11.63 6.44 2.48
C GLY A 13 12.69 5.39 2.82
N LEU A 14 12.57 4.24 2.13
CA LEU A 14 13.34 2.98 2.10
C LEU A 14 14.88 3.01 2.29
N GLY A 15 15.53 4.12 2.66
CA GLY A 15 16.99 4.20 2.77
C GLY A 15 17.70 4.23 1.42
N ARG A 16 16.95 4.40 0.33
CA ARG A 16 17.46 4.39 -1.04
C ARG A 16 17.07 5.65 -1.80
N LYS A 17 17.78 5.90 -2.89
CA LYS A 17 17.44 6.95 -3.85
C LYS A 17 16.04 6.69 -4.43
N LEU A 18 15.29 7.78 -4.64
CA LEU A 18 14.03 7.72 -5.37
C LEU A 18 14.25 7.16 -6.78
N ASN A 19 13.40 6.23 -7.18
CA ASN A 19 13.38 5.54 -8.46
C ASN A 19 11.95 5.54 -9.02
N PRO A 20 11.46 6.65 -9.58
CA PRO A 20 10.08 6.76 -10.06
C PRO A 20 9.77 5.72 -11.14
N ALA A 21 8.61 5.07 -11.06
CA ALA A 21 8.14 4.17 -12.09
C ALA A 21 7.87 4.95 -13.40
N MET A 22 8.54 4.55 -14.49
CA MET A 22 8.43 5.23 -15.79
C MET A 22 7.39 4.61 -16.74
N ASP A 23 6.98 3.36 -16.47
CA ASP A 23 5.98 2.63 -17.25
C ASP A 23 4.89 2.05 -16.32
N MET A 24 3.65 2.52 -16.49
CA MET A 24 2.50 2.10 -15.68
C MET A 24 1.72 0.91 -16.30
N ASN A 25 2.16 0.38 -17.44
CA ASN A 25 1.51 -0.77 -18.10
C ASN A 25 1.96 -2.14 -17.55
N LYS A 26 2.94 -2.15 -16.66
CA LYS A 26 3.56 -3.38 -16.16
C LYS A 26 2.64 -4.14 -15.22
N SER A 27 2.78 -5.46 -15.25
CA SER A 27 2.21 -6.38 -14.24
C SER A 27 3.18 -6.68 -13.10
N ALA A 28 4.42 -6.16 -13.17
CA ALA A 28 5.42 -6.30 -12.13
C ALA A 28 6.25 -5.01 -11.98
N PHE A 29 6.44 -4.57 -10.74
CA PHE A 29 7.28 -3.43 -10.37
C PHE A 29 8.38 -3.90 -9.41
N GLU A 30 9.60 -3.40 -9.62
CA GLU A 30 10.79 -3.84 -8.87
C GLU A 30 11.63 -2.63 -8.45
N GLY A 31 11.67 -2.35 -7.15
CA GLY A 31 12.47 -1.27 -6.59
C GLY A 31 12.04 0.13 -7.04
N GLU A 32 10.79 0.29 -7.46
CA GLU A 32 10.26 1.54 -8.01
C GLU A 32 9.35 2.27 -7.03
N ASP A 33 9.22 3.58 -7.24
CA ASP A 33 8.40 4.48 -6.46
C ASP A 33 7.25 4.99 -7.33
N LEU A 34 6.02 4.89 -6.84
CA LEU A 34 4.84 5.27 -7.62
C LEU A 34 3.73 5.81 -6.72
N ALA A 35 3.03 6.84 -7.21
CA ALA A 35 1.78 7.28 -6.61
C ALA A 35 0.66 6.28 -6.96
N LEU A 36 -0.07 5.82 -5.95
CA LEU A 36 -1.18 4.88 -6.13
C LEU A 36 -2.26 5.46 -7.07
N TYR A 37 -2.52 6.77 -6.95
CA TYR A 37 -3.50 7.46 -7.78
C TYR A 37 -3.10 7.50 -9.26
N ASP A 38 -1.81 7.71 -9.58
CA ASP A 38 -1.35 7.75 -10.96
C ASP A 38 -1.50 6.39 -11.64
N LEU A 39 -1.12 5.31 -10.93
CA LEU A 39 -1.34 3.94 -11.40
C LEU A 39 -2.82 3.65 -11.62
N PHE A 40 -3.69 4.11 -10.72
CA PHE A 40 -5.13 3.95 -10.84
C PHE A 40 -5.72 4.72 -12.02
N VAL A 41 -5.35 5.99 -12.21
CA VAL A 41 -5.79 6.81 -13.35
C VAL A 41 -5.34 6.19 -14.67
N HIS A 42 -4.13 5.63 -14.71
CA HIS A 42 -3.66 4.87 -15.87
C HIS A 42 -4.57 3.68 -16.18
N HIS A 43 -4.90 2.87 -15.17
CA HIS A 43 -5.83 1.74 -15.32
C HIS A 43 -7.23 2.19 -15.76
N LEU A 44 -7.76 3.25 -15.15
CA LEU A 44 -9.06 3.81 -15.52
C LEU A 44 -9.11 4.25 -16.98
N ARG A 45 -8.06 4.89 -17.49
CA ARG A 45 -7.95 5.29 -18.90
C ARG A 45 -7.90 4.09 -19.86
N THR A 46 -7.50 2.91 -19.37
CA THR A 46 -7.57 1.64 -20.10
C THR A 46 -8.88 0.86 -19.88
N GLY A 47 -9.89 1.47 -19.26
CA GLY A 47 -11.20 0.87 -19.00
C GLY A 47 -11.24 -0.06 -17.79
N ARG A 48 -10.21 -0.07 -16.94
CA ARG A 48 -10.13 -0.89 -15.73
C ARG A 48 -10.34 -0.04 -14.48
N SER A 49 -11.37 -0.34 -13.70
CA SER A 49 -11.69 0.37 -12.44
C SER A 49 -11.07 -0.25 -11.19
N VAL A 50 -10.15 -1.21 -11.36
CA VAL A 50 -9.43 -1.92 -10.29
C VAL A 50 -7.98 -2.12 -10.74
N ILE A 51 -7.04 -1.94 -9.81
CA ILE A 51 -5.65 -2.38 -9.99
C ILE A 51 -5.62 -3.88 -9.68
N ASP A 52 -5.37 -4.70 -10.70
CA ASP A 52 -5.57 -6.16 -10.62
C ASP A 52 -4.35 -6.92 -11.11
N GLY A 53 -3.91 -7.92 -10.34
CA GLY A 53 -2.90 -8.88 -10.77
C GLY A 53 -1.48 -8.32 -10.88
N ILE A 54 -1.12 -7.31 -10.08
CA ILE A 54 0.21 -6.69 -10.11
C ILE A 54 1.06 -7.16 -8.93
N THR A 55 2.31 -7.52 -9.22
CA THR A 55 3.32 -7.81 -8.19
C THR A 55 4.24 -6.62 -7.99
N PHE A 56 4.41 -6.19 -6.75
CA PHE A 56 5.31 -5.12 -6.33
C PHE A 56 6.39 -5.71 -5.42
N THR A 57 7.66 -5.52 -5.78
CA THR A 57 8.80 -6.02 -5.00
C THR A 57 9.73 -4.86 -4.65
N GLY A 58 9.99 -4.61 -3.37
CA GLY A 58 10.89 -3.53 -2.93
C GLY A 58 10.43 -2.11 -3.32
N CYS A 59 9.14 -1.96 -3.65
CA CYS A 59 8.58 -0.72 -4.16
C CYS A 59 8.15 0.21 -3.02
N ARG A 60 8.05 1.51 -3.33
CA ARG A 60 7.34 2.47 -2.49
C ARG A 60 6.05 2.89 -3.18
N VAL A 61 4.92 2.68 -2.50
CA VAL A 61 3.61 3.09 -3.01
C VAL A 61 3.11 4.28 -2.20
N GLU A 62 2.86 5.39 -2.88
CA GLU A 62 2.64 6.70 -2.27
C GLU A 62 1.19 7.16 -2.39
N GLY A 63 0.72 7.82 -1.34
CA GLY A 63 -0.50 8.62 -1.32
C GLY A 63 -0.25 10.10 -1.65
N PRO A 64 -1.18 11.00 -1.28
CA PRO A 64 -2.32 10.78 -0.39
C PRO A 64 -3.43 9.95 -1.06
N ALA A 65 -3.76 8.80 -0.49
CA ALA A 65 -4.85 7.94 -0.97
C ALA A 65 -5.32 6.95 0.10
N VAL A 66 -6.51 6.38 -0.12
CA VAL A 66 -7.01 5.22 0.64
C VAL A 66 -7.01 4.01 -0.28
N MET A 67 -6.28 2.97 0.08
CA MET A 67 -6.27 1.68 -0.61
C MET A 67 -7.43 0.82 -0.12
N LEU A 68 -8.35 0.46 -1.01
CA LEU A 68 -9.37 -0.55 -0.76
C LEU A 68 -8.79 -1.92 -1.12
N VAL A 69 -8.43 -2.69 -0.10
CA VAL A 69 -7.87 -4.02 -0.26
C VAL A 69 -8.98 -5.04 -0.51
N LEU A 70 -8.98 -5.63 -1.69
CA LEU A 70 -9.89 -6.69 -2.10
C LEU A 70 -9.20 -8.05 -2.13
N ASP A 71 -9.99 -9.10 -2.34
CA ASP A 71 -9.56 -10.51 -2.31
C ASP A 71 -8.33 -10.79 -3.18
N GLY A 72 -7.54 -11.78 -2.76
CA GLY A 72 -6.31 -12.19 -3.44
C GLY A 72 -5.13 -11.24 -3.24
N THR A 73 -5.31 -10.09 -2.58
CA THR A 73 -4.20 -9.18 -2.28
C THR A 73 -3.43 -9.64 -1.04
N THR A 74 -2.10 -9.70 -1.14
CA THR A 74 -1.20 -10.15 -0.07
C THR A 74 -0.09 -9.15 0.23
N PHE A 75 0.33 -9.12 1.49
CA PHE A 75 1.43 -8.28 1.97
C PHE A 75 2.44 -9.17 2.70
N ASP A 76 3.69 -9.14 2.27
CA ASP A 76 4.80 -9.82 2.92
C ASP A 76 5.96 -8.85 3.12
N ALA A 77 6.56 -8.89 4.31
CA ALA A 77 7.62 -7.99 4.74
C ALA A 77 7.37 -6.50 4.40
N THR A 78 6.11 -6.06 4.41
CA THR A 78 5.70 -4.73 3.95
C THR A 78 5.59 -3.75 5.12
N ASN A 79 6.19 -2.58 4.97
CA ASN A 79 6.03 -1.46 5.88
C ASN A 79 4.75 -0.70 5.52
N PHE A 80 3.77 -0.66 6.43
CA PHE A 80 2.50 0.03 6.21
C PHE A 80 2.57 1.57 6.34
N GLY A 81 3.74 2.10 6.69
CA GLY A 81 3.98 3.52 6.83
C GLY A 81 3.78 4.03 8.25
N GLU A 82 3.87 5.35 8.39
CA GLU A 82 3.77 6.05 9.67
C GLU A 82 2.33 6.00 10.21
N SER A 83 2.16 5.34 11.35
CA SER A 83 0.88 5.22 12.06
C SER A 83 0.77 6.17 13.26
N LYS A 84 1.81 6.97 13.55
CA LYS A 84 1.90 7.84 14.74
C LYS A 84 1.71 7.06 16.04
N GLY A 85 2.28 5.85 16.08
CA GLY A 85 2.23 4.95 17.24
C GLY A 85 0.96 4.09 17.33
N ASP A 86 -0.04 4.31 16.47
CA ASP A 86 -1.30 3.55 16.47
C ASP A 86 -1.78 3.23 15.05
N MET A 87 -1.80 1.94 14.69
CA MET A 87 -2.29 1.45 13.40
C MET A 87 -3.74 1.86 13.10
N GLY A 88 -4.53 2.15 14.13
CA GLY A 88 -5.88 2.69 13.99
C GLY A 88 -5.93 4.02 13.20
N ASN A 89 -4.84 4.78 13.17
CA ASN A 89 -4.77 6.05 12.44
C ASN A 89 -4.73 5.89 10.91
N ILE A 90 -4.32 4.72 10.41
CA ILE A 90 -4.25 4.44 8.97
C ILE A 90 -5.32 3.44 8.51
N VAL A 91 -6.09 2.87 9.43
CA VAL A 91 -7.21 1.97 9.12
C VAL A 91 -8.51 2.74 9.13
N LEU A 92 -9.17 2.81 7.97
CA LEU A 92 -10.38 3.59 7.76
C LEU A 92 -11.58 2.67 7.51
N ARG A 93 -12.68 2.95 8.21
CA ARG A 93 -13.96 2.26 8.03
C ARG A 93 -15.02 3.20 7.49
N PRO A 94 -15.80 2.79 6.47
CA PRO A 94 -16.99 3.52 6.09
C PRO A 94 -18.04 3.44 7.20
N VAL A 95 -18.91 4.44 7.30
CA VAL A 95 -20.12 4.37 8.15
C VAL A 95 -21.10 3.31 7.62
N GLY A 96 -21.14 3.14 6.30
CA GLY A 96 -21.89 2.08 5.63
C GLY A 96 -21.09 0.78 5.49
N ASN A 97 -21.48 -0.05 4.52
CA ASN A 97 -20.85 -1.35 4.26
C ASN A 97 -19.70 -1.29 3.23
N MET A 98 -19.45 -0.13 2.61
CA MET A 98 -18.47 0.03 1.54
C MET A 98 -17.86 1.44 1.53
N ALA A 99 -16.55 1.52 1.33
CA ALA A 99 -15.83 2.78 1.15
C ALA A 99 -15.83 3.18 -0.33
N ILE A 100 -16.62 4.20 -0.69
CA ILE A 100 -16.63 4.80 -2.02
C ILE A 100 -15.57 5.89 -2.10
N GLY A 101 -14.81 5.92 -3.20
CA GLY A 101 -13.72 6.88 -3.43
C GLY A 101 -12.33 6.37 -3.03
N ALA A 102 -12.23 5.20 -2.41
CA ALA A 102 -10.97 4.49 -2.21
C ALA A 102 -10.51 3.81 -3.52
N ILE A 103 -9.21 3.56 -3.66
CA ILE A 103 -8.60 2.93 -4.83
C ILE A 103 -8.58 1.41 -4.63
N PRO A 104 -9.38 0.63 -5.40
CA PRO A 104 -9.44 -0.82 -5.24
C PRO A 104 -8.20 -1.51 -5.82
N VAL A 105 -7.60 -2.37 -5.01
CA VAL A 105 -6.54 -3.32 -5.40
C VAL A 105 -7.02 -4.75 -5.20
N ARG A 106 -6.80 -5.62 -6.17
CA ARG A 106 -7.22 -7.03 -6.15
C ARG A 106 -6.10 -7.91 -6.70
N ASN A 107 -5.96 -9.14 -6.19
CA ASN A 107 -4.96 -10.11 -6.65
C ASN A 107 -3.53 -9.54 -6.75
N CYS A 108 -3.20 -8.53 -5.93
CA CYS A 108 -1.90 -7.89 -5.96
C CYS A 108 -0.98 -8.50 -4.90
N THR A 109 0.32 -8.45 -5.12
CA THR A 109 1.30 -8.92 -4.13
C THR A 109 2.26 -7.80 -3.81
N PHE A 110 2.41 -7.46 -2.54
CA PHE A 110 3.40 -6.51 -2.06
C PHE A 110 4.46 -7.26 -1.25
N LEU A 111 5.68 -7.30 -1.76
CA LEU A 111 6.81 -8.00 -1.15
C LEU A 111 7.91 -6.99 -0.80
N GLY A 112 8.23 -6.86 0.49
CA GLY A 112 9.29 -5.95 0.93
C GLY A 112 9.03 -4.48 0.59
N CYS A 113 7.76 -4.10 0.41
CA CYS A 113 7.38 -2.75 -0.02
C CYS A 113 7.25 -1.80 1.17
N GLU A 114 7.19 -0.50 0.87
CA GLU A 114 6.85 0.56 1.82
C GLU A 114 5.64 1.33 1.32
N PHE A 115 4.71 1.62 2.22
CA PHE A 115 3.61 2.54 2.00
C PHE A 115 3.90 3.89 2.64
N TYR A 116 3.60 4.96 1.92
CA TYR A 116 3.80 6.32 2.39
C TYR A 116 2.53 7.15 2.21
N ALA A 117 2.05 7.77 3.29
CA ALA A 117 0.84 8.60 3.29
C ALA A 117 -0.41 7.87 2.74
N LEU A 118 -0.52 6.56 3.00
CA LEU A 118 -1.66 5.74 2.62
C LEU A 118 -2.53 5.39 3.83
N GLY A 119 -3.84 5.44 3.64
CA GLY A 119 -4.82 4.77 4.49
C GLY A 119 -5.28 3.45 3.86
N PHE A 120 -5.85 2.56 4.67
CA PHE A 120 -6.30 1.23 4.27
C PHE A 120 -7.75 1.01 4.67
N THR A 121 -8.52 0.43 3.76
CA THR A 121 -9.89 -0.03 4.00
C THR A 121 -10.10 -1.36 3.29
N GLY A 122 -11.14 -2.12 3.66
CA GLY A 122 -11.34 -3.48 3.16
C GLY A 122 -12.29 -4.28 4.03
N ASN A 123 -12.26 -5.61 3.88
CA ASN A 123 -13.01 -6.51 4.75
C ASN A 123 -12.39 -6.57 6.17
N GLU A 124 -13.18 -6.95 7.18
CA GLU A 124 -12.67 -6.96 8.58
C GLU A 124 -11.50 -7.92 8.81
N ALA A 125 -11.37 -8.98 7.99
CA ALA A 125 -10.26 -9.91 8.12
C ALA A 125 -8.92 -9.24 7.82
N ILE A 126 -8.81 -8.47 6.72
CA ILE A 126 -7.58 -7.77 6.39
C ILE A 126 -7.33 -6.59 7.32
N LEU A 127 -8.38 -5.85 7.71
CA LEU A 127 -8.23 -4.73 8.65
C LEU A 127 -7.73 -5.20 10.01
N SER A 128 -8.23 -6.35 10.48
CA SER A 128 -7.77 -6.95 11.74
C SER A 128 -6.30 -7.38 11.67
N GLN A 129 -5.83 -7.87 10.52
CA GLN A 129 -4.41 -8.20 10.33
C GLN A 129 -3.54 -6.94 10.37
N ILE A 130 -3.96 -5.86 9.71
CA ILE A 130 -3.23 -4.58 9.71
C ILE A 130 -3.20 -3.99 11.12
N LEU A 131 -4.33 -3.99 11.84
CA LEU A 131 -4.42 -3.49 13.22
C LEU A 131 -3.56 -4.29 14.21
N ALA A 132 -3.26 -5.56 13.92
CA ALA A 132 -2.41 -6.41 14.74
C ALA A 132 -0.91 -6.19 14.51
N ILE A 133 -0.52 -5.35 13.54
CA ILE A 133 0.89 -5.03 13.27
C ILE A 133 1.44 -4.24 14.48
N PRO A 134 2.54 -4.72 15.11
CA PRO A 134 3.15 -4.00 16.21
C PRO A 134 3.65 -2.63 15.76
N THR A 135 3.24 -1.59 16.47
CA THR A 135 3.84 -0.25 16.30
C THR A 135 5.09 -0.16 17.16
N SER A 136 6.11 0.50 16.63
CA SER A 136 7.23 0.91 17.46
C SER A 136 6.88 2.26 18.07
N ALA A 137 6.92 2.33 19.40
CA ALA A 137 6.62 3.54 20.17
C ALA A 137 7.67 4.63 19.96
#